data_AF-A0A7Y3I500-F1
#
_entry.id   AF-A0A7Y3I500-F1
#
_cell.length_a   1.000
_cell.length_b   1.000
_cell.length_c   1.000
_cell.angle_alpha   90.00
_cell.angle_beta   90.00
_cell.angle_gamma   90.00
#
_symmetry.space_group_name_H-M   'P 1'
#
loop_
_entity.id
_entity.type
_entity.pdbx_description
1 polymer ?
#
loop_
_entity_poly.entity_id
_entity_poly.type
_entity_poly.pdbx_seq_one_letter_code
_entity_poly.pdbx_strand_id
1 'polypeptide(L)'
;MVVRFCGDSGDGMQLTGGQFTTSSALFGNDIATFPDFPAEIRAPRGTTFGVSGFQVQFASTEIYTPGDMVNALVAMNPAAL
;
A
#
# COMPACT_ATOMS: atom_id res chain seq x y z
N MET A 1 12.81 -3.39 1.15
CA MET A 1 11.92 -3.66 -0.01
C MET A 1 10.67 -2.82 0.12
N VAL A 2 10.14 -2.29 -0.98
CA VAL A 2 8.90 -1.52 -1.05
C VAL A 2 7.79 -2.36 -1.69
N VAL A 3 6.71 -2.60 -0.97
CA VAL A 3 5.48 -3.25 -1.46
C VAL A 3 4.36 -2.22 -1.49
N ARG A 4 3.59 -2.19 -2.57
CA ARG A 4 2.42 -1.31 -2.69
C ARG A 4 1.16 -2.14 -2.93
N PHE A 5 0.16 -1.97 -2.07
CA PHE A 5 -1.18 -2.53 -2.22
C PHE A 5 -2.08 -1.48 -2.85
N CYS A 6 -2.76 -1.80 -3.95
CA CYS A 6 -3.65 -0.86 -4.65
C CYS A 6 -4.99 -1.50 -4.99
N GLY A 7 -6.06 -0.71 -4.98
CA GLY A 7 -7.42 -1.15 -5.33
C GLY A 7 -8.43 -0.01 -5.22
N ASP A 8 -9.69 -0.25 -5.57
CA ASP A 8 -10.76 0.73 -5.40
C ASP A 8 -10.96 0.97 -3.89
N SER A 9 -11.25 2.21 -3.51
CA SER A 9 -11.50 2.53 -2.10
C SER A 9 -12.58 1.61 -1.51
N GLY A 10 -12.19 0.83 -0.50
CA GLY A 10 -13.03 -0.21 0.11
C GLY A 10 -12.63 -1.66 -0.23
N ASP A 11 -11.71 -1.89 -1.17
CA ASP A 11 -11.22 -3.23 -1.52
C ASP A 11 -10.25 -3.83 -0.49
N GLY A 12 -9.85 -3.04 0.53
CA GLY A 12 -9.14 -3.55 1.71
C GLY A 12 -7.61 -3.41 1.69
N MET A 13 -7.05 -2.58 0.81
CA MET A 13 -5.61 -2.28 0.74
C MET A 13 -5.05 -1.68 2.03
N GLN A 14 -5.76 -0.78 2.73
CA GLN A 14 -5.26 -0.25 4.01
C GLN A 14 -5.28 -1.30 5.11
N LEU A 15 -6.33 -2.13 5.17
CA LEU A 15 -6.39 -3.23 6.14
C LEU A 15 -5.26 -4.23 5.89
N THR A 16 -5.12 -4.68 4.65
CA THR A 16 -4.09 -5.65 4.26
C THR A 16 -2.68 -5.09 4.46
N GLY A 17 -2.44 -3.86 4.05
CA GLY A 17 -1.15 -3.18 4.26
C GLY A 17 -0.83 -2.95 5.74
N GLY A 18 -1.84 -2.66 6.56
CA GLY A 18 -1.71 -2.58 8.02
C GLY A 18 -1.34 -3.93 8.64
N GLN A 19 -2.01 -5.02 8.26
CA GLN A 19 -1.68 -6.38 8.73
C GLN A 19 -0.26 -6.79 8.29
N PHE A 20 0.12 -6.48 7.05
CA PHE A 20 1.48 -6.73 6.54
C PHE A 20 2.53 -5.96 7.35
N THR A 21 2.26 -4.69 7.65
CA THR A 21 3.10 -3.82 8.49
C THR A 21 3.28 -4.42 9.88
N THR A 22 2.18 -4.76 10.56
CA THR A 22 2.23 -5.38 11.89
C THR A 22 3.00 -6.69 11.87
N SER A 23 2.73 -7.57 10.90
CA SER A 23 3.45 -8.83 10.78
C SER A 23 4.95 -8.61 10.56
N SER A 24 5.34 -7.70 9.67
CA SER A 24 6.75 -7.39 9.39
C SER A 24 7.47 -6.83 10.62
N ALA A 25 6.77 -6.04 11.44
CA ALA A 25 7.31 -5.45 12.67
C ALA A 25 7.56 -6.54 13.72
N LEU A 26 6.62 -7.49 13.85
CA LEU A 26 6.76 -8.64 14.74
C LEU A 26 7.95 -9.53 14.37
N PHE A 27 8.35 -9.55 13.09
CA PHE A 27 9.57 -10.22 12.62
C PHE A 27 10.85 -9.38 12.79
N GLY A 28 10.77 -8.19 13.40
CA GLY A 28 11.91 -7.34 13.70
C GLY A 28 12.43 -6.49 12.54
N ASN A 29 11.63 -6.28 11.49
CA ASN A 29 11.99 -5.34 10.43
C ASN A 29 11.71 -3.91 10.86
N ASP A 30 12.58 -2.99 10.45
CA ASP A 30 12.25 -1.57 10.46
C ASP A 30 11.27 -1.25 9.32
N ILE A 31 10.37 -0.29 9.55
CA ILE A 31 9.19 -0.06 8.70
C ILE A 31 8.92 1.43 8.49
N ALA A 32 8.62 1.79 7.24
CA ALA A 32 8.05 3.07 6.86
C ALA A 32 6.83 2.86 5.96
N THR A 33 5.70 3.47 6.30
CA THR A 33 4.44 3.33 5.55
C THR A 33 4.01 4.64 4.89
N PHE A 34 3.33 4.53 3.76
CA PHE A 34 2.73 5.67 3.07
C PHE A 34 1.33 5.29 2.54
N PRO A 35 0.25 5.64 3.25
CA PRO A 35 -1.10 5.49 2.75
C PRO A 35 -1.42 6.58 1.74
N ASP A 36 -2.13 6.22 0.67
CA ASP A 36 -2.55 7.11 -0.41
C ASP A 36 -4.05 6.92 -0.67
N PHE A 37 -4.81 8.00 -0.76
CA PHE A 37 -6.26 7.98 -0.89
C PHE A 37 -6.68 8.88 -2.06
N PRO A 38 -7.64 8.44 -2.90
CA PRO A 38 -8.12 9.27 -4.00
C PRO A 38 -8.83 10.51 -3.46
N ALA A 39 -8.74 11.59 -4.23
CA ALA A 39 -9.49 12.82 -3.93
C ALA A 39 -11.01 12.64 -4.14
N GLU A 40 -11.41 11.69 -4.99
CA GLU A 40 -12.81 11.46 -5.32
C GLU A 40 -13.45 10.47 -4.33
N ILE A 41 -14.31 10.99 -3.46
CA ILE A 41 -15.00 10.23 -2.42
C ILE A 41 -15.95 9.16 -3.01
N ARG A 42 -16.38 9.33 -4.27
CA ARG A 42 -17.38 8.45 -4.90
C ARG A 42 -17.12 8.19 -6.38
N ALA A 43 -15.87 7.89 -6.71
CA ALA A 43 -15.49 7.51 -8.06
C ALA A 43 -16.30 6.29 -8.54
N PRO A 44 -16.63 6.21 -9.83
CA PRO A 44 -17.20 4.99 -10.41
C PRO A 44 -16.25 3.81 -10.19
N ARG A 45 -16.80 2.65 -9.82
CA ARG A 45 -16.01 1.43 -9.62
C ARG A 45 -15.27 1.01 -10.88
N GLY A 46 -14.05 0.51 -10.71
CA GLY A 46 -13.18 0.10 -11.80
C GLY A 46 -12.58 1.25 -12.60
N THR A 47 -12.61 2.47 -12.07
CA THR A 47 -11.92 3.63 -12.66
C THR A 47 -10.70 4.02 -11.83
N THR A 48 -9.70 4.58 -12.48
CA THR A 48 -8.45 5.00 -11.81
C THR A 48 -8.68 6.09 -10.75
N PHE A 49 -9.74 6.88 -10.86
CA PHE A 49 -10.07 7.95 -9.91
C PHE A 49 -10.45 7.43 -8.52
N GLY A 50 -10.91 6.18 -8.41
CA GLY A 50 -11.28 5.55 -7.15
C GLY A 50 -10.17 4.75 -6.49
N VAL A 51 -9.02 4.63 -7.15
CA VAL A 51 -7.91 3.79 -6.70
C VAL A 51 -7.21 4.45 -5.52
N SER A 52 -7.06 3.70 -4.45
CA SER A 52 -6.24 4.05 -3.29
C SER A 52 -5.07 3.10 -3.16
N GLY A 53 -4.06 3.54 -2.42
CA GLY A 53 -2.80 2.83 -2.23
C GLY A 53 -2.44 2.68 -0.75
N PHE A 54 -1.67 1.64 -0.45
CA PHE A 54 -0.93 1.54 0.80
C PHE A 54 0.47 1.01 0.50
N GLN A 55 1.47 1.83 0.73
CA GLN A 55 2.87 1.46 0.51
C GLN A 55 3.55 1.13 1.84
N VAL A 56 4.36 0.06 1.83
CA VAL A 56 5.19 -0.37 2.95
C VAL A 56 6.61 -0.57 2.46
N GLN A 57 7.55 0.16 3.04
CA GLN A 57 8.95 -0.21 3.02
C GLN A 57 9.30 -0.95 4.29
N PHE A 58 9.96 -2.10 4.16
CA PHE A 58 10.50 -2.86 5.29
C PHE A 58 11.92 -3.33 4.99
N ALA A 59 12.77 -3.38 6.01
CA ALA A 59 14.15 -3.86 5.92
C ALA A 59 14.67 -4.39 7.25
N SER A 60 15.73 -5.20 7.20
CA SER A 60 16.50 -5.62 8.38
C SER A 60 17.48 -4.53 8.88
N THR A 61 17.49 -3.37 8.23
CA THR A 61 18.31 -2.20 8.56
C THR A 61 17.41 -1.00 8.73
N GLU A 62 17.91 0.05 9.38
CA GLU A 62 17.17 1.29 9.56
C GLU A 62 16.77 1.93 8.21
N ILE A 63 15.54 2.42 8.13
CA ILE A 63 14.95 3.10 6.99
C ILE A 63 14.26 4.38 7.45
N TYR A 64 14.37 5.44 6.65
CA TYR A 64 13.84 6.75 7.01
C TYR A 64 12.81 7.30 6.03
N THR A 65 12.54 6.57 4.93
CA THR A 65 11.55 6.93 3.94
C THR A 65 10.72 5.71 3.54
N PRO A 66 9.49 5.91 3.03
CA PRO A 66 8.68 4.82 2.47
C PRO A 66 9.18 4.29 1.12
N GLY A 67 10.21 4.92 0.54
CA GLY A 67 10.85 4.50 -0.71
C GLY A 67 10.19 5.02 -1.98
N ASP A 68 11.00 5.28 -3.01
CA ASP A 68 10.52 5.91 -4.24
C ASP A 68 10.13 4.89 -5.32
N MET A 69 10.81 3.74 -5.35
CA MET A 69 10.55 2.68 -6.33
C MET A 69 9.85 1.48 -5.69
N VAL A 70 8.70 1.11 -6.26
CA VAL A 70 7.94 -0.07 -5.87
C VAL A 70 8.67 -1.33 -6.36
N ASN A 71 8.98 -2.25 -5.44
CA ASN A 71 9.57 -3.54 -5.80
C ASN A 71 8.50 -4.60 -6.10
N ALA A 72 7.33 -4.52 -5.47
CA ALA A 72 6.20 -5.39 -5.74
C ALA A 72 4.87 -4.63 -5.62
N LEU A 73 3.99 -4.83 -6.62
CA LEU A 73 2.63 -4.31 -6.65
C LEU A 73 1.63 -5.44 -6.38
N VAL A 74 0.73 -5.21 -5.44
CA VAL A 74 -0.42 -6.08 -5.17
C VAL A 74 -1.67 -5.34 -5.61
N ALA A 75 -2.13 -5.61 -6.83
CA ALA A 75 -3.36 -5.05 -7.37
C ALA A 75 -4.55 -5.91 -6.95
N MET A 76 -5.50 -5.31 -6.23
CA MET A 76 -6.71 -5.98 -5.74
C MET A 76 -7.82 -6.01 -6.79
N ASN A 77 -7.71 -5.19 -7.83
CA ASN A 77 -8.60 -5.16 -8.97
C ASN A 77 -7.86 -4.69 -10.24
N PRO A 78 -8.47 -4.80 -11.43
CA PRO A 78 -7.84 -4.36 -12.68
C PRO A 78 -7.62 -2.85 -12.82
N ALA A 79 -8.34 -2.00 -12.11
CA ALA A 79 -8.16 -0.54 -12.18
C ALA A 79 -6.87 -0.07 -11.51
N ALA A 80 -6.28 -0.92 -10.66
CA ALA A 80 -5.06 -0.68 -9.91
C ALA A 80 -3.77 -1.15 -10.60
N LEU A 81 -3.85 -1.60 -11.87
CA LEU A 81 -2.71 -2.08 -12.67
C LEU A 81 -2.11 -0.99 -13.57
#